data_AF-X1GJ61-F1
#
_entry.id   AF-X1GJ61-F1
#
_cell.length_a   1.000
_cell.length_b   1.000
_cell.length_c   1.000
_cell.angle_alpha   90.00
_cell.angle_beta   90.00
_cell.angle_gamma   90.00
#
_symmetry.space_group_name_H-M   'P 1'
#
loop_
_entity.id
_entity.type
_entity.pdbx_description
1 polymer ?
#
loop_
_entity_poly.entity_id
_entity_poly.type
_entity_poly.pdbx_seq_one_letter_code
_entity_poly.pdbx_strand_id
1 'polypeptide(L)' 'LWKFIHIDENNLLEFPKFLDKLPLLKEITIDKIQNNMLSNKLREELKKKKIKIFLIS' A
#
# COMPACT_ATOMS: atom_id res chain seq x y z
N LEU A 1 7.23 3.65 14.67
CA LEU A 1 7.28 4.30 13.34
C LEU A 1 7.51 3.23 12.28
N TRP A 2 6.55 3.02 11.38
CA TRP A 2 6.57 1.91 10.43
C TRP A 2 7.20 2.36 9.11
N LYS A 3 8.27 1.68 8.69
CA LYS A 3 8.93 1.92 7.39
C LYS A 3 8.48 0.95 6.31
N PHE A 4 8.00 -0.22 6.73
CA PHE A 4 7.58 -1.34 5.89
C PHE A 4 6.25 -1.84 6.43
N ILE A 5 5.29 -2.08 5.55
CA ILE A 5 3.98 -2.62 5.90
C ILE A 5 3.67 -3.78 4.95
N HIS A 6 3.27 -4.91 5.52
CA HIS A 6 2.80 -6.10 4.80
C HIS A 6 1.30 -6.22 5.02
N ILE A 7 0.54 -6.25 3.93
CA ILE A 7 -0.94 -6.29 3.92
C ILE A 7 -1.45 -7.46 3.07
N ASP A 8 -0.54 -8.19 2.45
CA ASP A 8 -0.79 -9.43 1.74
C ASP A 8 -1.47 -10.50 2.61
N GLU A 9 -2.20 -11.43 1.97
CA GLU A 9 -2.86 -12.57 2.62
C GLU A 9 -3.87 -12.18 3.70
N ASN A 10 -4.52 -11.02 3.53
CA ASN A 10 -5.57 -10.57 4.42
C ASN A 10 -6.94 -10.53 3.73
N ASN A 11 -7.99 -10.82 4.49
CA ASN A 11 -9.39 -10.68 4.06
C ASN A 11 -9.89 -9.23 4.21
N LEU A 12 -9.07 -8.26 3.77
CA LEU A 12 -9.45 -6.86 3.84
C LEU A 12 -10.61 -6.57 2.90
N LEU A 13 -11.68 -6.00 3.45
CA LEU A 13 -12.82 -5.49 2.68
C LEU A 13 -12.50 -4.14 2.02
N GLU A 14 -11.56 -3.39 2.57
CA GLU A 14 -11.09 -2.12 2.02
C GLU A 14 -9.58 -1.98 2.16
N PHE A 15 -8.95 -1.40 1.14
CA PHE A 15 -7.53 -1.06 1.20
C PHE A 15 -7.29 0.15 2.11
N PRO A 16 -6.29 0.12 3.02
CA PRO A 16 -6.08 1.20 3.98
C PRO A 16 -5.64 2.49 3.29
N LYS A 17 -6.53 3.49 3.29
CA LYS A 17 -6.32 4.79 2.61
C LYS A 17 -5.35 5.72 3.33
N PHE A 18 -4.94 5.40 4.56
CA PHE A 18 -4.06 6.25 5.38
C PHE A 18 -2.57 6.00 5.15
N LEU A 19 -2.19 5.04 4.31
CA LEU A 19 -0.78 4.64 4.10
C LEU A 19 0.07 5.80 3.60
N ASP A 20 -0.51 6.71 2.81
CA ASP A 20 0.18 7.90 2.36
C ASP A 20 0.49 8.87 3.52
N LYS A 21 -0.27 8.85 4.62
CA LYS A 21 -0.09 9.73 5.79
C LYS A 21 1.04 9.28 6.71
N LEU A 22 1.63 8.11 6.47
CA LEU A 22 2.69 7.56 7.32
C LEU A 22 4.04 8.18 6.93
N PRO A 23 4.62 9.05 7.79
CA PRO A 23 5.69 9.96 7.38
C PRO A 23 7.02 9.26 7.06
N LEU A 24 7.21 8.04 7.57
CA LEU A 24 8.42 7.25 7.36
C LEU A 24 8.18 6.00 6.51
N LEU A 25 6.97 5.81 5.97
CA LEU A 25 6.66 4.65 5.16
C LEU A 25 7.47 4.72 3.86
N LYS A 26 8.11 3.60 3.53
CA LYS A 26 8.94 3.46 2.33
C LYS A 26 8.40 2.40 1.40
N GLU A 27 7.87 1.31 1.95
CA GLU A 27 7.50 0.14 1.16
C GLU A 27 6.23 -0.50 1.72
N ILE A 28 5.39 -0.99 0.80
CA ILE A 28 4.18 -1.72 1.11
C ILE A 28 4.20 -3.01 0.29
N THR A 29 4.00 -4.14 0.95
CA THR A 29 3.82 -5.43 0.32
C THR A 29 2.35 -5.78 0.33
N ILE A 30 1.81 -6.15 -0.83
CA ILE A 30 0.40 -6.45 -1.05
C ILE A 30 0.27 -7.63 -2.01
N ASP A 31 -0.85 -8.36 -1.94
CA ASP A 31 -1.16 -9.39 -2.92
C ASP A 31 -1.97 -8.83 -4.12
N LYS A 32 -2.28 -9.70 -5.08
CA LYS A 32 -3.07 -9.36 -6.27
C LYS A 32 -4.46 -8.82 -5.95
N ILE A 33 -5.13 -9.36 -4.94
CA ILE A 33 -6.47 -8.93 -4.52
C ILE A 33 -6.40 -7.50 -4.02
N GLN A 34 -5.51 -7.20 -3.05
CA GLN A 34 -5.39 -5.84 -2.53
C GLN A 34 -4.86 -4.85 -3.57
N ASN A 35 -4.00 -5.29 -4.49
CA ASN A 35 -3.58 -4.44 -5.61
C ASN A 35 -4.76 -4.00 -6.47
N ASN A 36 -5.76 -4.86 -6.70
CA ASN A 36 -6.95 -4.46 -7.46
C ASN A 36 -7.85 -3.45 -6.71
N MET A 37 -7.72 -3.36 -5.38
CA MET A 37 -8.48 -2.42 -4.54
C MET A 37 -7.83 -1.04 -4.45
N LEU A 38 -6.57 -0.89 -4.89
CA LEU A 38 -5.88 0.40 -4.91
C LEU A 38 -6.51 1.34 -5.93
N SER A 39 -7.20 2.38 -5.44
CA SER A 39 -7.68 3.46 -6.29
C SER A 39 -6.52 4.18 -7.00
N ASN A 40 -6.76 4.68 -8.23
CA ASN A 40 -5.78 5.46 -8.99
C ASN A 40 -5.25 6.67 -8.20
N LYS A 41 -6.12 7.36 -7.45
CA LYS A 41 -5.73 8.48 -6.58
C LYS A 41 -4.69 8.05 -5.55
N LEU A 42 -4.91 6.94 -4.84
CA LEU A 42 -3.97 6.46 -3.83
C LEU A 42 -2.65 6.01 -4.46
N ARG A 43 -2.67 5.36 -5.64
CA ARG A 43 -1.44 5.00 -6.38
C ARG A 43 -0.58 6.20 -6.68
N GLU A 44 -1.18 7.29 -7.15
CA GLU A 44 -0.46 8.54 -7.43
C GLU A 44 0.11 9.17 -6.15
N GLU A 45 -0.64 9.17 -5.04
CA GLU A 45 -0.12 9.69 -3.76
C GLU A 45 1.05 8.88 -3.20
N LEU A 46 0.96 7.54 -3.25
CA LEU A 46 2.07 6.65 -2.86
C LEU A 46 3.31 6.88 -3.75
N LYS A 47 3.10 7.03 -5.06
CA LYS A 47 4.16 7.33 -6.03
C LYS A 47 4.84 8.68 -5.77
N LYS A 48 4.07 9.75 -5.53
CA LYS A 48 4.61 11.08 -5.17
C LYS A 48 5.49 11.03 -3.93
N LYS A 49 5.11 10.20 -2.96
CA LYS A 49 5.85 9.99 -1.71
C LYS A 49 7.02 9.00 -1.86
N LYS A 50 7.28 8.51 -3.08
CA LYS A 50 8.32 7.51 -3.38
C LYS A 50 8.16 6.23 -2.55
N ILE A 51 6.92 5.89 -2.19
CA ILE A 51 6.60 4.65 -1.52
C ILE A 51 6.55 3.54 -2.58
N LYS A 52 7.33 2.48 -2.39
CA LYS A 52 7.35 1.34 -3.30
C LYS A 52 6.23 0.37 -2.96
N ILE A 53 5.62 -0.20 -3.99
CA ILE A 53 4.62 -1.26 -3.84
C ILE A 53 5.27 -2.54 -4.36
N PHE A 54 5.38 -3.55 -3.50
CA PHE A 54 5.79 -4.90 -3.85
C PHE A 54 4.55 -5.76 -3.97
N LEU A 55 4.37 -6.35 -5.16
CA LEU A 55 3.32 -7.31 -5.41
C LEU A 55 3.89 -8.70 -5.17
N ILE A 56 3.27 -9.47 -4.28
CA ILE A 56 3.55 -10.91 -4.17
C ILE A 56 2.47 -11.71 -4.89
N SER A 57 2.88 -12.86 -5.42
CA SER A 57 2.06 -13.73 -6.27
C SER A 57 1.23 -14.70 -5.47
#